data_AF-A0A358D8G0-F1
#
_entry.id   AF-A0A358D8G0-F1
#
_cell.length_a   1.000
_cell.length_b   1.000
_cell.length_c   1.000
_cell.angle_alpha   90.00
_cell.angle_beta   90.00
_cell.angle_gamma   90.00
#
_symmetry.space_group_name_H-M   'P 1'
#
loop_
_entity.id
_entity.type
_entity.pdbx_description
1 polymer ?
#
loop_
_entity_poly.entity_id
_entity_poly.type
_entity_poly.pdbx_seq_one_letter_code
_entity_poly.pdbx_strand_id
1 'polypeptide(L)'
;MRIPRFFPDLSTDRVLTMEFIDGETITALRREGQTDEIEDALRTVLRSFLRQLVIDGVFHADLHPGNVIIDPDGTSTLIDFGSVGRLDRDLRQTVQDLAIAFLQGDTRRVADAALAIMPLANPADEPGFRRALAEFVTHDLGSGSRITLRTIDNASDLFTRYGSALPADLVAAGRAFAILEGTLRTAAPTMDVIGESRDAAQALILSQLRPRALAGAIGRSALGAFPRLRRLPDRIETIVGDLADGKLTVKIRLFADDRDRRVVTGVIRRVSTVILGGMLTVASFVMFVLPPFEGGSLSPVAAGVALAIGAAASFVTAAVDALLGRRP
;
A
#
# COMPACT_ATOMS: atom_id res chain seq x y z
N MET A 1 -15.10 6.38 18.34
CA MET A 1 -16.53 6.24 18.01
C MET A 1 -17.06 5.02 18.73
N ARG A 2 -18.15 5.20 19.48
CA ARG A 2 -18.84 4.17 20.26
C ARG A 2 -20.03 3.64 19.46
N ILE A 3 -20.45 2.42 19.78
CA ILE A 3 -21.67 1.79 19.26
C ILE A 3 -22.54 1.45 20.49
N PRO A 4 -23.83 1.84 20.51
CA PRO A 4 -24.74 1.49 21.60
C PRO A 4 -24.84 -0.02 21.76
N ARG A 5 -24.94 -0.49 23.01
CA ARG A 5 -25.23 -1.91 23.25
C ARG A 5 -26.60 -2.27 22.68
N PHE A 6 -26.64 -3.28 21.83
CA PHE A 6 -27.88 -3.89 21.34
C PHE A 6 -28.50 -4.84 22.39
N PHE A 7 -29.81 -4.75 22.60
CA PHE A 7 -30.57 -5.64 23.49
C PHE A 7 -31.44 -6.61 22.67
N PRO A 8 -30.94 -7.82 22.34
CA PRO A 8 -31.65 -8.76 21.48
C PRO A 8 -32.97 -9.24 22.09
N ASP A 9 -33.01 -9.48 23.40
CA ASP A 9 -34.21 -9.98 24.10
C ASP A 9 -35.33 -8.94 24.17
N LEU A 10 -35.02 -7.66 23.94
CA LEU A 10 -35.96 -6.55 23.88
C LEU A 10 -36.21 -6.07 22.45
N SER A 11 -35.73 -6.81 21.45
CA SER A 11 -35.82 -6.45 20.05
C SER A 11 -36.64 -7.48 19.25
N THR A 12 -37.30 -7.01 18.20
CA THR A 12 -38.11 -7.80 17.27
C THR A 12 -37.91 -7.25 15.85
N ASP A 13 -38.52 -7.88 14.85
CA ASP A 13 -38.51 -7.38 13.46
C ASP A 13 -39.12 -5.97 13.30
N ARG A 14 -39.83 -5.45 14.31
CA ARG A 14 -40.48 -4.13 14.29
C ARG A 14 -40.03 -3.19 15.40
N VAL A 15 -39.19 -3.66 16.33
CA VAL A 15 -38.74 -2.88 17.48
C VAL A 15 -37.26 -3.12 17.70
N LEU A 16 -36.45 -2.08 17.59
CA LEU A 16 -35.02 -2.13 17.91
C LEU A 16 -34.80 -1.47 19.27
N THR A 17 -34.28 -2.23 20.23
CA THR A 17 -33.92 -1.71 21.55
C THR A 17 -32.40 -1.70 21.72
N MET A 18 -31.87 -0.53 22.06
CA MET A 18 -30.44 -0.30 22.27
C MET A 18 -30.21 0.57 23.51
N GLU A 19 -28.97 0.65 23.94
CA GLU A 19 -28.52 1.53 25.01
C GLU A 19 -28.94 2.97 24.73
N PHE A 20 -29.55 3.61 25.73
CA PHE A 20 -29.87 5.03 25.67
C PHE A 20 -28.59 5.84 25.78
N ILE A 21 -28.43 6.80 24.86
CA ILE A 21 -27.27 7.66 24.76
C ILE A 21 -27.74 9.07 25.16
N ASP A 22 -27.25 9.55 26.30
CA ASP A 22 -27.60 10.85 26.85
C ASP A 22 -26.68 11.92 26.26
N GLY A 23 -27.05 12.42 25.08
CA GLY A 23 -26.27 13.39 24.33
C GLY A 23 -27.07 14.02 23.18
N GLU A 24 -26.39 14.85 22.40
CA GLU A 24 -27.02 15.59 21.30
C GLU A 24 -26.51 15.18 19.93
N THR A 25 -27.39 15.21 18.93
CA THR A 25 -26.97 15.01 17.54
C THR A 25 -26.10 16.17 17.06
N ILE A 26 -25.20 15.91 16.11
CA ILE A 26 -24.39 16.99 15.47
C ILE A 26 -25.29 18.11 14.90
N THR A 27 -26.47 17.76 14.38
CA THR A 27 -27.44 18.74 13.85
C THR A 27 -27.99 19.66 14.94
N ALA A 28 -28.18 19.15 16.16
CA ALA A 28 -28.68 19.91 17.31
C ALA A 28 -27.60 20.85 17.84
N LEU A 29 -26.40 20.32 18.08
CA LEU A 29 -25.23 21.08 18.58
C LEU A 29 -24.85 22.28 17.72
N ARG A 30 -25.05 22.18 16.38
CA ARG A 30 -24.88 23.31 15.46
C ARG A 30 -25.62 24.58 15.90
N ARG A 31 -26.74 24.45 16.62
CA ARG A 31 -27.60 25.59 17.00
C ARG A 31 -27.13 26.33 18.26
N GLU A 32 -26.32 25.70 19.11
CA GLU A 32 -26.03 26.22 20.46
C GLU A 32 -24.63 26.85 20.60
N GLY A 33 -23.79 26.75 19.56
CA GLY A 33 -22.43 27.27 19.54
C GLY A 33 -21.38 26.16 19.61
N GLN A 34 -20.16 26.47 19.17
CA GLN A 34 -19.05 25.51 19.15
C GLN A 34 -18.22 25.59 20.42
N THR A 35 -17.89 24.43 20.97
CA THR A 35 -16.82 24.24 21.94
C THR A 35 -15.72 23.39 21.33
N ASP A 36 -14.50 23.46 21.88
CA ASP A 36 -13.36 22.67 21.41
C ASP A 36 -13.65 21.16 21.46
N GLU A 37 -14.45 20.72 22.45
CA GLU A 37 -14.86 19.32 22.60
C GLU A 37 -15.73 18.83 21.44
N ILE A 38 -16.59 19.69 20.89
CA ILE A 38 -17.42 19.35 19.73
C ILE A 38 -16.52 19.16 18.50
N GLU A 39 -15.52 20.02 18.31
CA GLU A 39 -14.60 19.90 17.19
C GLU A 39 -13.77 18.60 17.26
N ASP A 40 -13.32 18.22 18.45
CA ASP A 40 -12.62 16.94 18.69
C ASP A 40 -13.52 15.72 18.44
N ALA A 41 -14.80 15.79 18.82
CA ALA A 41 -15.78 14.77 18.49
C ALA A 41 -15.96 14.65 16.96
N LEU A 42 -16.07 15.78 16.24
CA LEU A 42 -16.17 15.81 14.79
C LEU A 42 -14.93 15.23 14.09
N ARG A 43 -13.72 15.53 14.59
CA ARG A 43 -12.46 14.89 14.15
C ARG A 43 -12.49 13.37 14.37
N THR A 44 -13.06 12.93 15.50
CA THR A 44 -13.23 11.51 15.81
C THR A 44 -14.18 10.82 14.83
N VAL A 45 -15.28 11.48 14.44
CA VAL A 45 -16.22 10.96 13.42
C VAL A 45 -15.52 10.82 12.07
N LEU A 46 -14.80 11.86 11.62
CA LEU A 46 -14.05 11.83 10.36
C LEU A 46 -13.02 10.69 10.33
N ARG A 47 -12.20 10.58 11.39
CA ARG A 47 -11.19 9.52 11.52
C ARG A 47 -11.82 8.13 11.54
N SER A 48 -12.98 7.97 12.19
CA SER A 48 -13.74 6.72 12.21
C SER A 48 -14.20 6.32 10.81
N PHE A 49 -14.77 7.26 10.05
CA PHE A 49 -15.22 7.02 8.69
C PHE A 49 -14.06 6.65 7.75
N LEU A 50 -12.93 7.35 7.84
CA LEU A 50 -11.74 7.03 7.04
C LEU A 50 -11.17 5.65 7.39
N ARG A 51 -11.19 5.27 8.67
CA ARG A 51 -10.80 3.93 9.10
C ARG A 51 -11.73 2.85 8.50
N GLN A 52 -13.03 3.09 8.52
CA GLN A 52 -14.03 2.19 7.94
C GLN A 52 -13.72 1.88 6.46
N LEU A 53 -13.35 2.90 5.69
CA LEU A 53 -12.99 2.75 4.27
C LEU A 53 -11.61 2.11 4.06
N VAL A 54 -10.58 2.65 4.70
CA VAL A 54 -9.18 2.31 4.43
C VAL A 54 -8.78 0.99 5.09
N ILE A 55 -9.26 0.72 6.31
CA ILE A 55 -8.85 -0.42 7.13
C ILE A 55 -9.92 -1.51 7.14
N ASP A 56 -11.14 -1.16 7.56
CA ASP A 56 -12.13 -2.18 7.90
C ASP A 56 -12.81 -2.76 6.64
N GLY A 57 -12.96 -1.96 5.57
CA GLY A 57 -13.65 -2.36 4.33
C GLY A 57 -15.18 -2.45 4.49
N VAL A 58 -15.71 -1.94 5.59
CA VAL A 58 -17.15 -1.82 5.86
C VAL A 58 -17.38 -0.41 6.34
N PHE A 59 -18.27 0.32 5.67
CA PHE A 59 -18.50 1.73 5.93
C PHE A 59 -19.98 2.05 6.08
N HIS A 60 -20.28 3.07 6.88
CA HIS A 60 -21.63 3.59 6.99
C HIS A 60 -21.96 4.43 5.74
N ALA A 61 -22.85 3.91 4.89
CA ALA A 61 -23.14 4.48 3.57
C ALA A 61 -24.04 5.74 3.62
N ASP A 62 -24.61 6.05 4.77
CA ASP A 62 -25.40 7.27 4.99
C ASP A 62 -25.04 7.94 6.33
N LEU A 63 -23.75 8.26 6.51
CA LEU A 63 -23.27 8.85 7.76
C LEU A 63 -23.69 10.33 7.88
N HIS A 64 -24.97 10.54 8.12
CA HIS A 64 -25.57 11.85 8.30
C HIS A 64 -25.47 12.31 9.77
N PRO A 65 -25.49 13.62 10.04
CA PRO A 65 -25.28 14.17 11.40
C PRO A 65 -26.33 13.75 12.42
N GLY A 66 -27.54 13.40 11.97
CA GLY A 66 -28.58 12.84 12.84
C GLY A 66 -28.25 11.44 13.39
N ASN A 67 -27.31 10.71 12.79
CA ASN A 67 -26.94 9.35 13.21
C ASN A 67 -25.76 9.32 14.17
N VAL A 68 -25.21 10.49 14.51
CA VAL A 68 -24.13 10.62 15.48
C VAL A 68 -24.61 11.47 16.63
N ILE A 69 -24.61 10.86 17.81
CA ILE A 69 -24.82 11.54 19.09
C ILE A 69 -23.46 11.84 19.72
N ILE A 70 -23.30 13.03 20.27
CA ILE A 70 -22.14 13.43 21.05
C ILE A 70 -22.60 13.55 22.51
N ASP A 71 -22.01 12.71 23.36
CA ASP A 71 -22.22 12.72 24.81
C ASP A 71 -21.57 14.00 25.42
N PRO A 72 -22.01 14.49 26.60
CA PRO A 72 -21.40 15.64 27.28
C PRO A 72 -19.90 15.51 27.56
N ASP A 73 -19.37 14.29 27.59
CA ASP A 73 -17.93 14.01 27.75
C ASP A 73 -17.13 14.05 26.44
N GLY A 74 -17.78 14.37 25.31
CA GLY A 74 -17.19 14.42 23.97
C GLY A 74 -17.20 13.08 23.23
N THR A 75 -17.76 12.01 23.80
CA THR A 75 -17.83 10.71 23.14
C THR A 75 -18.80 10.73 21.96
N SER A 76 -18.31 10.46 20.74
CA SER A 76 -19.16 10.32 19.56
C SER A 76 -19.69 8.88 19.40
N THR A 77 -21.01 8.73 19.34
CA THR A 77 -21.73 7.45 19.27
C THR A 77 -22.54 7.36 17.98
N LEU A 78 -22.36 6.27 17.21
CA LEU A 78 -23.14 5.97 16.01
C LEU A 78 -24.39 5.16 16.38
N ILE A 79 -25.58 5.68 16.09
CA ILE A 79 -26.85 5.05 16.53
C ILE A 79 -27.60 4.30 15.42
N ASP A 80 -27.29 4.58 14.16
CA ASP A 80 -27.92 3.94 13.00
C ASP A 80 -26.88 3.09 12.26
N PHE A 81 -27.34 1.93 11.78
CA PHE A 81 -26.58 0.97 10.98
C PHE A 81 -27.42 0.41 9.83
N GLY A 82 -28.53 1.07 9.48
CA GLY A 82 -29.46 0.63 8.43
C GLY A 82 -28.87 0.72 7.01
N SER A 83 -27.83 1.54 6.81
CA SER A 83 -27.17 1.71 5.53
C SER A 83 -25.66 1.48 5.66
N VAL A 84 -25.21 0.28 5.28
CA VAL A 84 -23.79 -0.12 5.32
C VAL A 84 -23.32 -0.61 3.96
N GLY A 85 -22.20 -0.07 3.50
CA GLY A 85 -21.50 -0.50 2.29
C GLY A 85 -20.33 -1.42 2.62
N ARG A 86 -19.93 -2.26 1.66
CA ARG A 86 -18.79 -3.17 1.81
C ARG A 86 -17.87 -3.02 0.62
N LEU A 87 -16.59 -2.84 0.91
CA LEU A 87 -15.52 -2.92 -0.07
C LEU A 87 -14.94 -4.32 0.00
N ASP A 88 -14.94 -5.03 -1.12
CA ASP A 88 -14.18 -6.27 -1.20
C ASP A 88 -12.68 -6.01 -1.02
N ARG A 89 -11.90 -7.08 -0.99
CA ARG A 89 -10.46 -6.96 -0.72
C ARG A 89 -9.73 -6.14 -1.78
N ASP A 90 -10.13 -6.26 -3.04
CA ASP A 90 -9.43 -5.64 -4.17
C ASP A 90 -9.80 -4.16 -4.26
N LEU A 91 -11.09 -3.83 -4.12
CA LEU A 91 -11.58 -2.45 -4.01
C LEU A 91 -10.97 -1.73 -2.81
N ARG A 92 -10.89 -2.39 -1.64
CA ARG A 92 -10.26 -1.80 -0.47
C ARG A 92 -8.78 -1.51 -0.71
N GLN A 93 -8.05 -2.43 -1.36
CA GLN A 93 -6.64 -2.19 -1.70
C GLN A 93 -6.51 -0.97 -2.63
N THR A 94 -7.39 -0.83 -3.60
CA THR A 94 -7.40 0.34 -4.50
C THR A 94 -7.74 1.62 -3.78
N VAL A 95 -8.67 1.62 -2.82
CA VAL A 95 -8.91 2.79 -1.97
C VAL A 95 -7.66 3.18 -1.19
N GLN A 96 -6.90 2.20 -0.66
CA GLN A 96 -5.64 2.46 0.02
C GLN A 96 -4.59 3.04 -0.94
N ASP A 97 -4.44 2.47 -2.13
CA ASP A 97 -3.45 2.91 -3.13
C ASP A 97 -3.77 4.31 -3.66
N LEU A 98 -5.05 4.60 -3.92
CA LEU A 98 -5.54 5.93 -4.27
C LEU A 98 -5.27 6.94 -3.15
N ALA A 99 -5.55 6.58 -1.89
CA ALA A 99 -5.27 7.43 -0.74
C ALA A 99 -3.77 7.74 -0.61
N ILE A 100 -2.90 6.72 -0.73
CA ILE A 100 -1.44 6.89 -0.68
C ILE A 100 -0.96 7.81 -1.82
N ALA A 101 -1.42 7.57 -3.04
CA ALA A 101 -1.04 8.36 -4.20
C ALA A 101 -1.48 9.83 -4.07
N PHE A 102 -2.70 10.04 -3.57
CA PHE A 102 -3.24 11.37 -3.30
C PHE A 102 -2.44 12.11 -2.21
N LEU A 103 -2.09 11.42 -1.11
CA LEU A 103 -1.26 11.99 -0.04
C LEU A 103 0.15 12.39 -0.52
N GLN A 104 0.70 11.67 -1.48
CA GLN A 104 2.01 11.98 -2.07
C GLN A 104 1.96 13.10 -3.11
N GLY A 105 0.76 13.58 -3.48
CA GLY A 105 0.59 14.53 -4.59
C GLY A 105 0.99 13.95 -5.94
N ASP A 106 1.08 12.62 -6.07
CA ASP A 106 1.50 11.94 -7.29
C ASP A 106 0.27 11.59 -8.14
N THR A 107 -0.16 12.54 -8.97
CA THR A 107 -1.32 12.37 -9.86
C THR A 107 -1.12 11.22 -10.86
N ARG A 108 0.12 10.83 -11.18
CA ARG A 108 0.38 9.67 -12.05
C ARG A 108 0.03 8.38 -11.32
N ARG A 109 0.44 8.24 -10.06
CA ARG A 109 0.06 7.09 -9.22
C ARG A 109 -1.44 7.04 -8.94
N VAL A 110 -2.11 8.18 -8.82
CA VAL A 110 -3.58 8.22 -8.70
C VAL A 110 -4.22 7.61 -9.94
N ALA A 111 -3.71 7.95 -11.14
CA ALA A 111 -4.19 7.35 -12.38
C ALA A 111 -3.85 5.86 -12.50
N ASP A 112 -2.65 5.44 -12.08
CA ASP A 112 -2.25 4.03 -12.09
C ASP A 112 -3.18 3.18 -11.20
N ALA A 113 -3.45 3.66 -9.98
CA ALA A 113 -4.35 2.98 -9.05
C ALA A 113 -5.79 2.95 -9.55
N ALA A 114 -6.27 4.03 -10.18
CA ALA A 114 -7.59 4.06 -10.81
C ALA A 114 -7.71 3.02 -11.94
N LEU A 115 -6.73 2.99 -12.84
CA LEU A 115 -6.72 2.10 -14.02
C LEU A 115 -6.55 0.62 -13.64
N ALA A 116 -5.99 0.32 -12.48
CA ALA A 116 -5.78 -1.05 -12.00
C ALA A 116 -7.10 -1.83 -11.81
N ILE A 117 -8.18 -1.15 -11.40
CA ILE A 117 -9.50 -1.77 -11.20
C ILE A 117 -10.54 -1.28 -12.20
N MET A 118 -10.32 -0.13 -12.82
CA MET A 118 -11.24 0.48 -13.79
C MET A 118 -10.52 0.62 -15.13
N PRO A 119 -10.29 -0.51 -15.84
CA PRO A 119 -9.65 -0.46 -17.15
C PRO A 119 -10.51 0.34 -18.12
N LEU A 120 -9.85 1.08 -19.01
CA LEU A 120 -10.52 1.85 -20.06
C LEU A 120 -11.07 0.90 -21.13
N ALA A 121 -12.15 1.31 -21.79
CA ALA A 121 -12.68 0.58 -22.94
C ALA A 121 -11.67 0.53 -24.10
N ASN A 122 -10.86 1.58 -24.24
CA ASN A 122 -9.86 1.73 -25.28
C ASN A 122 -8.52 2.20 -24.68
N PRO A 123 -7.46 1.38 -24.72
CA PRO A 123 -6.13 1.75 -24.21
C PRO A 123 -5.53 3.01 -24.85
N ALA A 124 -5.94 3.37 -26.08
CA ALA A 124 -5.45 4.57 -26.75
C ALA A 124 -5.87 5.86 -26.05
N ASP A 125 -6.93 5.82 -25.22
CA ASP A 125 -7.45 6.99 -24.52
C ASP A 125 -6.76 7.25 -23.17
N GLU A 126 -5.86 6.35 -22.73
CA GLU A 126 -5.14 6.44 -21.45
C GLU A 126 -4.43 7.78 -21.25
N PRO A 127 -3.70 8.35 -22.24
CA PRO A 127 -3.06 9.67 -22.07
C PRO A 127 -4.08 10.79 -21.81
N GLY A 128 -5.26 10.70 -22.43
CA GLY A 128 -6.36 11.65 -22.22
C GLY A 128 -6.95 11.50 -20.82
N PHE A 129 -7.24 10.26 -20.41
CA PHE A 129 -7.76 9.94 -19.08
C PHE A 129 -6.83 10.45 -17.97
N ARG A 130 -5.53 10.18 -18.08
CA ARG A 130 -4.52 10.64 -17.11
C ARG A 130 -4.51 12.16 -16.96
N ARG A 131 -4.65 12.90 -18.07
CA ARG A 131 -4.72 14.37 -18.05
C ARG A 131 -6.00 14.85 -17.37
N ALA A 132 -7.15 14.31 -17.76
CA ALA A 132 -8.44 14.68 -17.17
C ALA A 132 -8.50 14.37 -15.67
N LEU A 133 -7.94 13.22 -15.25
CA LEU A 133 -7.88 12.85 -13.83
C LEU A 133 -6.94 13.78 -13.05
N ALA A 134 -5.79 14.15 -13.62
CA ALA A 134 -4.90 15.11 -12.97
C ALA A 134 -5.55 16.49 -12.80
N GLU A 135 -6.31 16.95 -13.80
CA GLU A 135 -7.10 18.18 -13.73
C GLU A 135 -8.17 18.09 -12.64
N PHE A 136 -8.93 16.99 -12.58
CA PHE A 136 -9.93 16.72 -11.55
C PHE A 136 -9.32 16.70 -10.14
N VAL A 137 -8.21 15.98 -9.94
CA VAL A 137 -7.52 15.93 -8.63
C VAL A 137 -7.06 17.32 -8.20
N THR A 138 -6.59 18.14 -9.13
CA THR A 138 -6.09 19.49 -8.82
C THR A 138 -7.22 20.47 -8.50
N HIS A 139 -8.32 20.46 -9.26
CA HIS A 139 -9.41 21.43 -9.12
C HIS A 139 -10.48 20.99 -8.12
N ASP A 140 -10.95 19.75 -8.22
CA ASP A 140 -12.06 19.24 -7.42
C ASP A 140 -11.60 18.66 -6.07
N LEU A 141 -10.36 18.15 -5.98
CA LEU A 141 -9.79 17.56 -4.76
C LEU A 141 -8.57 18.34 -4.20
N GLY A 142 -8.33 19.55 -4.71
CA GLY A 142 -7.27 20.44 -4.27
C GLY A 142 -7.42 20.91 -2.82
N SER A 143 -6.39 21.59 -2.31
CA SER A 143 -6.46 22.22 -0.99
C SER A 143 -7.56 23.29 -0.97
N GLY A 144 -8.41 23.27 0.06
CA GLY A 144 -9.55 24.18 0.20
C GLY A 144 -10.77 23.84 -0.67
N SER A 145 -10.69 22.82 -1.53
CA SER A 145 -11.83 22.35 -2.31
C SER A 145 -12.94 21.76 -1.43
N ARG A 146 -14.16 21.69 -1.98
CA ARG A 146 -15.33 21.11 -1.32
C ARG A 146 -15.69 19.81 -2.02
N ILE A 147 -15.71 18.72 -1.27
CA ILE A 147 -16.15 17.43 -1.81
C ILE A 147 -17.66 17.34 -1.64
N THR A 148 -18.36 17.59 -2.74
CA THR A 148 -19.82 17.59 -2.79
C THR A 148 -20.33 16.38 -3.56
N LEU A 149 -21.64 16.14 -3.54
CA LEU A 149 -22.26 15.12 -4.41
C LEU A 149 -21.93 15.38 -5.89
N ARG A 150 -21.83 16.64 -6.31
CA ARG A 150 -21.41 17.02 -7.67
C ARG A 150 -19.97 16.59 -7.98
N THR A 151 -19.07 16.59 -6.99
CA THR A 151 -17.70 16.09 -7.16
C THR A 151 -17.70 14.60 -7.48
N ILE A 152 -18.60 13.84 -6.86
CA ILE A 152 -18.77 12.41 -7.12
C ILE A 152 -19.41 12.16 -8.49
N ASP A 153 -20.39 12.98 -8.87
CA ASP A 153 -21.01 12.92 -10.20
C ASP A 153 -19.97 13.25 -11.29
N ASN A 154 -19.16 14.31 -11.12
CA ASN A 154 -18.05 14.68 -12.01
C ASN A 154 -17.02 13.54 -12.16
N ALA A 155 -16.67 12.88 -11.05
CA ALA A 155 -15.78 11.72 -11.09
C ALA A 155 -16.42 10.59 -11.92
N SER A 156 -17.69 10.28 -11.68
CA SER A 156 -18.42 9.24 -12.40
C SER A 156 -18.49 9.53 -13.91
N ASP A 157 -18.76 10.78 -14.27
CA ASP A 157 -18.80 11.26 -15.65
C ASP A 157 -17.42 11.16 -16.33
N LEU A 158 -16.34 11.44 -15.58
CA LEU A 158 -14.97 11.30 -16.07
C LEU A 158 -14.70 9.85 -16.46
N PHE A 159 -14.96 8.87 -15.58
CA PHE A 159 -14.75 7.46 -15.92
C PHE A 159 -15.63 7.02 -17.10
N THR A 160 -16.90 7.43 -17.09
CA THR A 160 -17.87 7.08 -18.14
C THR A 160 -17.45 7.62 -19.51
N ARG A 161 -16.88 8.84 -19.57
CA ARG A 161 -16.35 9.44 -20.80
C ARG A 161 -15.28 8.60 -21.47
N TYR A 162 -14.49 7.85 -20.69
CA TYR A 162 -13.42 6.97 -21.18
C TYR A 162 -13.86 5.50 -21.27
N GLY A 163 -15.17 5.24 -21.28
CA GLY A 163 -15.75 3.91 -21.43
C GLY A 163 -15.50 2.97 -20.25
N SER A 164 -15.17 3.53 -19.08
CA SER A 164 -15.06 2.79 -17.82
C SER A 164 -16.17 3.22 -16.86
N ALA A 165 -16.38 2.48 -15.78
CA ALA A 165 -17.39 2.83 -14.78
C ALA A 165 -16.80 2.70 -13.37
N LEU A 166 -17.15 3.64 -12.50
CA LEU A 166 -16.83 3.53 -11.08
C LEU A 166 -17.67 2.38 -10.48
N PRO A 167 -17.05 1.45 -9.74
CA PRO A 167 -17.77 0.47 -8.92
C PRO A 167 -18.80 1.15 -8.01
N ALA A 168 -20.00 0.56 -7.91
CA ALA A 168 -21.10 1.14 -7.14
C ALA A 168 -20.72 1.39 -5.67
N ASP A 169 -19.93 0.51 -5.06
CA ASP A 169 -19.47 0.66 -3.68
C ASP A 169 -18.51 1.85 -3.50
N LEU A 170 -17.68 2.18 -4.51
CA LEU A 170 -16.84 3.38 -4.49
C LEU A 170 -17.67 4.65 -4.64
N VAL A 171 -18.71 4.62 -5.49
CA VAL A 171 -19.66 5.72 -5.62
C VAL A 171 -20.40 5.94 -4.30
N ALA A 172 -20.87 4.87 -3.65
CA ALA A 172 -21.55 4.93 -2.36
C ALA A 172 -20.62 5.49 -1.27
N ALA A 173 -19.37 5.02 -1.19
CA ALA A 173 -18.37 5.54 -0.28
C ALA A 173 -18.09 7.04 -0.51
N GLY A 174 -17.94 7.45 -1.77
CA GLY A 174 -17.74 8.85 -2.14
C GLY A 174 -18.92 9.75 -1.76
N ARG A 175 -20.16 9.29 -1.99
CA ARG A 175 -21.37 10.01 -1.58
C ARG A 175 -21.47 10.14 -0.06
N ALA A 176 -21.21 9.06 0.68
CA ALA A 176 -21.19 9.07 2.14
C ALA A 176 -20.14 10.06 2.67
N PHE A 177 -18.95 10.08 2.08
CA PHE A 177 -17.92 11.07 2.42
C PHE A 177 -18.37 12.50 2.12
N ALA A 178 -19.00 12.75 0.97
CA ALA A 178 -19.49 14.09 0.61
C ALA A 178 -20.58 14.60 1.57
N ILE A 179 -21.48 13.72 2.04
CA ILE A 179 -22.49 14.05 3.04
C ILE A 179 -21.83 14.39 4.39
N LEU A 180 -20.85 13.58 4.78
CA LEU A 180 -20.06 13.82 5.99
C LEU A 180 -19.29 15.15 5.90
N GLU A 181 -18.58 15.40 4.80
CA GLU A 181 -17.83 16.64 4.57
C GLU A 181 -18.71 17.88 4.71
N GLY A 182 -19.86 17.90 4.03
CA GLY A 182 -20.80 19.01 4.10
C GLY A 182 -21.34 19.21 5.51
N THR A 183 -21.54 18.11 6.24
CA THR A 183 -21.97 18.11 7.64
C THR A 183 -20.90 18.70 8.55
N LEU A 184 -19.67 18.18 8.49
CA LEU A 184 -18.54 18.62 9.31
C LEU A 184 -18.27 20.10 9.07
N ARG A 185 -18.28 20.56 7.81
CA ARG A 185 -18.07 21.96 7.47
C ARG A 185 -19.18 22.88 8.00
N THR A 186 -20.41 22.38 8.08
CA THR A 186 -21.52 23.15 8.64
C THR A 186 -21.50 23.17 10.17
N ALA A 187 -21.04 22.08 10.79
CA ALA A 187 -20.92 21.94 12.24
C ALA A 187 -19.65 22.57 12.83
N ALA A 188 -18.57 22.68 12.04
CA ALA A 188 -17.29 23.30 12.36
C ALA A 188 -16.70 24.04 11.13
N PRO A 189 -17.14 25.29 10.83
CA PRO A 189 -16.72 26.04 9.65
C PRO A 189 -15.23 26.35 9.55
N THR A 190 -14.53 26.35 10.68
CA THR A 190 -13.08 26.57 10.80
C THR A 190 -12.25 25.33 10.51
N MET A 191 -12.86 24.14 10.53
CA MET A 191 -12.19 22.86 10.34
C MET A 191 -11.79 22.68 8.86
N ASP A 192 -10.50 22.45 8.60
CA ASP A 192 -10.03 22.00 7.29
C ASP A 192 -10.27 20.49 7.12
N VAL A 193 -11.49 20.13 6.72
CA VAL A 193 -11.90 18.73 6.57
C VAL A 193 -10.98 17.95 5.63
N ILE A 194 -10.44 18.57 4.58
CA ILE A 194 -9.54 17.91 3.63
C ILE A 194 -8.17 17.69 4.26
N GLY A 195 -7.60 18.70 4.92
CA GLY A 195 -6.36 18.58 5.69
C GLY A 195 -6.45 17.49 6.77
N GLU A 196 -7.50 17.52 7.59
CA GLU A 196 -7.76 16.52 8.63
C GLU A 196 -7.93 15.12 8.04
N SER A 197 -8.57 15.01 6.86
CA SER A 197 -8.70 13.74 6.16
C SER A 197 -7.34 13.20 5.72
N ARG A 198 -6.45 14.07 5.25
CA ARG A 198 -5.10 13.69 4.84
C ARG A 198 -4.29 13.19 6.04
N ASP A 199 -4.30 13.94 7.14
CA ASP A 199 -3.56 13.58 8.35
C ASP A 199 -4.08 12.26 8.96
N ALA A 200 -5.41 12.09 9.02
CA ALA A 200 -6.04 10.87 9.48
C ALA A 200 -5.70 9.67 8.56
N ALA A 201 -5.80 9.85 7.23
CA ALA A 201 -5.45 8.80 6.27
C ALA A 201 -3.97 8.40 6.39
N GLN A 202 -3.06 9.37 6.51
CA GLN A 202 -1.64 9.12 6.72
C GLN A 202 -1.39 8.32 8.01
N ALA A 203 -2.00 8.71 9.12
CA ALA A 203 -1.88 7.99 10.39
C ALA A 203 -2.40 6.54 10.29
N LEU A 204 -3.54 6.34 9.60
CA LEU A 204 -4.12 5.02 9.38
C LEU A 204 -3.23 4.13 8.50
N ILE A 205 -2.69 4.66 7.40
CA ILE A 205 -1.76 3.93 6.53
C ILE A 205 -0.47 3.58 7.28
N LEU A 206 0.13 4.52 8.01
CA LEU A 206 1.32 4.26 8.83
C LEU A 206 1.06 3.20 9.91
N SER A 207 -0.16 3.13 10.45
CA SER A 207 -0.54 2.09 11.41
C SER A 207 -0.52 0.69 10.80
N GLN A 208 -0.75 0.55 9.48
CA GLN A 208 -0.64 -0.72 8.77
C GLN A 208 0.81 -1.17 8.56
N LEU A 209 1.77 -0.23 8.50
CA LEU A 209 3.19 -0.54 8.36
C LEU A 209 3.84 -1.06 9.66
N ARG A 210 3.06 -1.21 10.74
CA ARG A 210 3.55 -1.83 11.98
C ARG A 210 3.96 -3.30 11.74
N PRO A 211 5.03 -3.79 12.38
CA PRO A 211 5.73 -5.05 12.04
C PRO A 211 4.86 -6.33 12.06
N ARG A 212 3.66 -6.30 12.65
CA ARG A 212 2.71 -7.43 12.59
C ARG A 212 2.16 -7.70 11.18
N ALA A 213 1.95 -6.66 10.36
CA ALA A 213 1.49 -6.84 8.97
C ALA A 213 2.61 -7.39 8.08
N LEU A 214 3.85 -6.94 8.31
CA LEU A 214 5.04 -7.45 7.64
C LEU A 214 5.30 -8.93 8.00
N ALA A 215 5.15 -9.30 9.28
CA ALA A 215 5.25 -10.69 9.71
C ALA A 215 4.17 -11.59 9.07
N GLY A 216 2.93 -11.10 8.92
CA GLY A 216 1.86 -11.81 8.23
C GLY A 216 2.07 -11.94 6.71
N ALA A 217 2.63 -10.91 6.07
CA ALA A 217 2.97 -10.94 4.65
C ALA A 217 4.16 -11.89 4.37
N ILE A 218 5.20 -11.86 5.20
CA ILE A 218 6.34 -12.78 5.12
C ILE A 218 5.90 -14.22 5.41
N GLY A 219 5.06 -14.44 6.42
CA GLY A 219 4.54 -15.78 6.76
C GLY A 219 3.71 -16.42 5.64
N ARG A 220 2.84 -15.64 4.99
CA ARG A 220 2.03 -16.12 3.85
C ARG A 220 2.89 -16.38 2.60
N SER A 221 3.89 -15.55 2.32
CA SER A 221 4.84 -15.78 1.24
C SER A 221 5.77 -16.98 1.51
N ALA A 222 6.17 -17.20 2.76
CA ALA A 222 6.97 -18.35 3.18
C ALA A 222 6.19 -19.68 3.05
N LEU A 223 4.91 -19.70 3.44
CA LEU A 223 4.03 -20.86 3.29
C LEU A 223 3.72 -21.18 1.82
N GLY A 224 3.63 -20.16 0.95
CA GLY A 224 3.47 -20.33 -0.51
C GLY A 224 4.76 -20.73 -1.25
N ALA A 225 5.93 -20.44 -0.67
CA ALA A 225 7.24 -20.83 -1.23
C ALA A 225 7.68 -22.24 -0.80
N PHE A 226 7.14 -22.77 0.30
CA PHE A 226 7.49 -24.07 0.86
C PHE A 226 7.30 -25.25 -0.12
N PRO A 227 6.24 -25.31 -0.95
CA PRO A 227 6.08 -26.37 -1.94
C PRO A 227 7.02 -26.24 -3.16
N ARG A 228 7.56 -25.03 -3.42
CA ARG A 228 8.48 -24.76 -4.54
C ARG A 228 9.93 -25.08 -4.18
N LEU A 229 10.31 -24.91 -2.91
CA LEU A 229 11.60 -25.35 -2.38
C LEU A 229 11.77 -26.87 -2.38
N ARG A 230 10.67 -27.63 -2.22
CA ARG A 230 10.69 -29.09 -2.30
C ARG A 230 10.87 -29.68 -3.71
N ARG A 231 10.78 -28.87 -4.77
CA ARG A 231 10.99 -29.29 -6.17
C ARG A 231 12.32 -28.82 -6.78
N LEU A 232 13.14 -28.11 -5.99
CA LEU A 232 14.49 -27.73 -6.38
C LEU A 232 15.47 -28.91 -6.50
N PRO A 233 15.39 -29.98 -5.68
CA PRO A 233 16.33 -31.10 -5.79
C PRO A 233 16.30 -31.75 -7.18
N ASP A 234 15.10 -32.05 -7.70
CA ASP A 234 14.93 -32.76 -8.98
C ASP A 234 15.45 -31.96 -10.20
N ARG A 235 15.33 -30.63 -10.17
CA ARG A 235 15.83 -29.77 -11.26
C ARG A 235 17.35 -29.59 -11.22
N ILE A 236 17.97 -29.63 -10.04
CA ILE A 236 19.42 -29.57 -9.91
C ILE A 236 20.03 -30.88 -10.42
N GLU A 237 19.43 -32.04 -10.11
CA GLU A 237 19.89 -33.33 -10.66
C GLU A 237 19.80 -33.39 -12.18
N THR A 238 18.76 -32.81 -12.78
CA THR A 238 18.62 -32.78 -14.25
C THR A 238 19.68 -31.87 -14.90
N ILE A 239 19.95 -30.70 -14.32
CA ILE A 239 20.96 -29.76 -14.83
C ILE A 239 22.38 -30.31 -14.64
N VAL A 240 22.64 -30.98 -13.51
CA VAL A 240 23.95 -31.63 -13.24
C VAL A 240 24.14 -32.86 -14.11
N GLY A 241 23.07 -33.64 -14.36
CA GLY A 241 23.07 -34.78 -15.28
C GLY A 241 23.33 -34.36 -16.72
N ASP A 242 22.63 -33.32 -17.22
CA ASP A 242 22.82 -32.80 -18.57
C ASP A 242 24.20 -32.15 -18.78
N LEU A 243 24.81 -31.62 -17.70
CA LEU A 243 26.17 -31.08 -17.70
C LEU A 243 27.24 -32.20 -17.67
N ALA A 244 26.98 -33.29 -16.95
CA ALA A 244 27.85 -34.47 -16.90
C ALA A 244 27.86 -35.25 -18.22
N ASP A 245 26.71 -35.31 -18.91
CA ASP A 245 26.54 -36.00 -20.20
C ASP A 245 26.97 -35.16 -21.42
N GLY A 246 27.42 -33.92 -21.22
CA GLY A 246 27.90 -33.05 -22.30
C GLY A 246 26.83 -32.66 -23.33
N LYS A 247 25.55 -32.82 -23.01
CA LYS A 247 24.43 -32.68 -23.95
C LYS A 247 23.85 -31.27 -24.07
N LEU A 248 24.43 -30.27 -23.43
CA LEU A 248 23.93 -28.89 -23.47
C LEU A 248 24.16 -28.25 -24.85
N THR A 249 23.38 -28.67 -25.85
CA THR A 249 23.34 -28.03 -27.18
C THR A 249 22.45 -26.79 -27.08
N VAL A 250 23.00 -25.73 -26.49
CA VAL A 250 22.33 -24.44 -26.41
C VAL A 250 22.31 -23.84 -27.82
N LYS A 251 21.24 -24.13 -28.58
CA LYS A 251 20.90 -23.47 -29.85
C LYS A 251 20.49 -22.02 -29.57
N ILE A 252 21.44 -21.18 -29.22
CA ILE A 252 21.27 -19.73 -29.25
C ILE A 252 21.90 -19.24 -30.56
N ARG A 253 21.06 -18.80 -31.49
CA ARG A 253 21.48 -18.01 -32.65
C ARG A 253 21.92 -16.62 -32.16
N LEU A 254 23.09 -16.52 -31.54
CA LEU A 254 23.78 -15.26 -31.20
C LEU A 254 25.27 -15.39 -31.55
N PHE A 255 25.62 -15.79 -32.78
CA PHE A 255 27.02 -15.85 -33.23
C PHE A 255 27.14 -15.58 -34.73
N ALA A 256 26.79 -14.36 -35.17
CA ALA A 256 27.22 -13.88 -36.48
C ALA A 256 28.49 -13.00 -36.40
N ASP A 257 28.91 -12.59 -35.20
CA ASP A 257 30.03 -11.65 -35.04
C ASP A 257 30.96 -12.04 -33.87
N ASP A 258 32.28 -12.00 -34.10
CA ASP A 258 33.34 -12.31 -33.11
C ASP A 258 33.48 -11.21 -32.03
N ARG A 259 32.76 -10.09 -32.19
CA ARG A 259 32.65 -9.02 -31.19
C ARG A 259 31.73 -9.40 -30.03
N ASP A 260 30.65 -10.12 -30.29
CA ASP A 260 29.63 -10.47 -29.27
C ASP A 260 30.15 -11.50 -28.26
N ARG A 261 30.99 -12.44 -28.69
CA ARG A 261 31.63 -13.44 -27.81
C ARG A 261 32.46 -12.80 -26.71
N ARG A 262 33.25 -11.78 -27.05
CA ARG A 262 34.13 -11.08 -26.10
C ARG A 262 33.34 -10.22 -25.11
N VAL A 263 32.24 -9.62 -25.55
CA VAL A 263 31.34 -8.87 -24.66
C VAL A 263 30.64 -9.81 -23.68
N VAL A 264 30.05 -10.92 -24.16
CA VAL A 264 29.32 -11.87 -23.30
C VAL A 264 30.26 -12.54 -22.30
N THR A 265 31.42 -13.03 -22.74
CA THR A 265 32.41 -13.63 -21.82
C THR A 265 32.97 -12.61 -20.83
N GLY A 266 33.16 -11.36 -21.25
CA GLY A 266 33.56 -10.27 -20.35
C GLY A 266 32.51 -9.95 -19.29
N VAL A 267 31.22 -9.93 -19.66
CA VAL A 267 30.11 -9.72 -18.73
C VAL A 267 30.00 -10.88 -17.74
N ILE A 268 30.04 -12.13 -18.22
CA ILE A 268 29.96 -13.32 -17.37
C ILE A 268 31.11 -13.35 -16.36
N ARG A 269 32.34 -13.09 -16.81
CA ARG A 269 33.53 -13.03 -15.94
C ARG A 269 33.38 -11.94 -14.88
N ARG A 270 32.93 -10.74 -15.26
CA ARG A 270 32.75 -9.61 -14.33
C ARG A 270 31.69 -9.90 -13.28
N VAL A 271 30.54 -10.46 -13.68
CA VAL A 271 29.47 -10.85 -12.76
C VAL A 271 29.96 -11.94 -11.79
N SER A 272 30.68 -12.94 -12.30
CA SER A 272 31.21 -14.05 -11.47
C SER A 272 32.19 -13.55 -10.42
N THR A 273 33.11 -12.65 -10.79
CA THR A 273 34.11 -12.09 -9.84
C THR A 273 33.45 -11.20 -8.76
N VAL A 274 32.41 -10.44 -9.11
CA VAL A 274 31.66 -9.62 -8.13
C VAL A 274 30.90 -10.49 -7.14
N ILE A 275 30.26 -11.57 -7.61
CA ILE A 275 29.56 -12.53 -6.74
C ILE A 275 30.55 -13.19 -5.77
N LEU A 276 31.70 -13.64 -6.27
CA LEU A 276 32.75 -14.26 -5.43
C LEU A 276 33.25 -13.27 -4.37
N GLY A 277 33.54 -12.02 -4.75
CA GLY A 277 33.97 -10.98 -3.82
C GLY A 277 32.93 -10.69 -2.74
N GLY A 278 31.64 -10.64 -3.10
CA GLY A 278 30.53 -10.48 -2.16
C GLY A 278 30.43 -11.64 -1.16
N MET A 279 30.55 -12.88 -1.62
CA MET A 279 30.54 -14.06 -0.74
C MET A 279 31.71 -14.05 0.25
N LEU A 280 32.91 -13.68 -0.21
CA LEU A 280 34.09 -13.57 0.64
C LEU A 280 33.96 -12.47 1.71
N THR A 281 33.33 -11.34 1.38
CA THR A 281 33.03 -10.27 2.36
C THR A 281 32.08 -10.76 3.45
N VAL A 282 31.01 -11.48 3.07
CA VAL A 282 30.07 -12.06 4.04
C VAL A 282 30.77 -13.10 4.92
N ALA A 283 31.56 -13.99 4.33
CA ALA A 283 32.33 -15.00 5.08
C ALA A 283 33.36 -14.35 6.03
N SER A 284 34.04 -13.29 5.59
CA SER A 284 34.94 -12.50 6.42
C SER A 284 34.20 -11.88 7.62
N PHE A 285 33.04 -11.26 7.38
CA PHE A 285 32.26 -10.62 8.44
C PHE A 285 31.77 -11.65 9.46
N VAL A 286 31.28 -12.80 9.01
CA VAL A 286 30.87 -13.92 9.88
C VAL A 286 32.05 -14.39 10.75
N MET A 287 33.24 -14.52 10.17
CA MET A 287 34.45 -14.91 10.93
C MET A 287 34.87 -13.90 12.00
N PHE A 288 34.60 -12.59 11.82
CA PHE A 288 34.86 -11.57 12.84
C PHE A 288 33.84 -11.56 13.98
N VAL A 289 32.61 -12.04 13.72
CA VAL A 289 31.53 -12.06 14.72
C VAL A 289 31.53 -13.35 15.55
N LEU A 290 32.12 -14.43 15.02
CA LEU A 290 32.19 -15.71 15.72
C LEU A 290 33.23 -15.71 16.85
N PRO A 291 32.92 -16.37 18.00
CA PRO A 291 33.88 -16.52 19.08
C PRO A 291 35.08 -17.41 18.67
N PRO A 292 36.25 -17.27 19.32
CA PRO A 292 37.43 -18.09 19.07
C PRO A 292 37.11 -19.59 19.19
N PHE A 293 37.40 -20.38 18.13
CA PHE A 293 37.30 -21.83 18.19
C PHE A 293 38.49 -22.39 19.00
N GLU A 294 38.21 -23.10 20.09
CA GLU A 294 39.24 -23.88 20.79
C GLU A 294 39.63 -25.10 19.93
N GLY A 295 40.90 -25.18 19.53
CA GLY A 295 41.46 -26.33 18.80
C GLY A 295 41.70 -26.14 17.29
N GLY A 296 41.42 -24.96 16.72
CA GLY A 296 41.73 -24.64 15.32
C GLY A 296 43.18 -24.16 15.13
N SER A 297 43.81 -24.52 14.00
CA SER A 297 45.15 -24.05 13.62
C SER A 297 45.20 -22.57 13.18
N LEU A 298 44.05 -21.95 12.94
CA LEU A 298 43.87 -20.56 12.52
C LEU A 298 42.83 -19.88 13.40
N SER A 299 43.15 -18.70 13.94
CA SER A 299 42.18 -17.91 14.69
C SER A 299 41.08 -17.37 13.76
N PRO A 300 39.82 -17.22 14.22
CA PRO A 300 38.75 -16.64 13.39
C PRO A 300 39.09 -15.26 12.84
N VAL A 301 39.85 -14.48 13.61
CA VAL A 301 40.37 -13.17 13.17
C VAL A 301 41.35 -13.33 12.00
N ALA A 302 42.29 -14.27 12.05
CA ALA A 302 43.22 -14.52 10.96
C ALA A 302 42.50 -15.02 9.69
N ALA A 303 41.50 -15.89 9.85
CA ALA A 303 40.67 -16.36 8.75
C ALA A 303 39.81 -15.24 8.15
N GLY A 304 39.24 -14.37 8.99
CA GLY A 304 38.50 -13.18 8.58
C GLY A 304 39.37 -12.22 7.77
N VAL A 305 40.59 -11.92 8.23
CA VAL A 305 41.54 -11.06 7.50
C VAL A 305 41.91 -11.66 6.13
N ALA A 306 42.17 -12.97 6.05
CA ALA A 306 42.49 -13.63 4.78
C ALA A 306 41.33 -13.55 3.78
N LEU A 307 40.09 -13.76 4.24
CA LEU A 307 38.88 -13.64 3.42
C LEU A 307 38.62 -12.20 2.96
N ALA A 308 38.87 -11.20 3.83
CA ALA A 308 38.77 -9.79 3.47
C ALA A 308 39.78 -9.39 2.37
N ILE A 309 41.03 -9.90 2.46
CA ILE A 309 42.05 -9.69 1.42
C ILE A 309 41.59 -10.31 0.09
N GLY A 310 41.04 -11.53 0.11
CA GLY A 310 40.49 -12.19 -1.07
C GLY A 310 39.31 -11.43 -1.70
N ALA A 311 38.43 -10.88 -0.87
CA ALA A 311 37.32 -10.04 -1.32
C ALA A 311 37.83 -8.75 -2.00
N ALA A 312 38.77 -8.06 -1.36
CA ALA A 312 39.40 -6.85 -1.91
C ALA A 312 40.08 -7.13 -3.25
N ALA A 313 40.85 -8.22 -3.36
CA ALA A 313 41.48 -8.63 -4.60
C ALA A 313 40.45 -8.88 -5.72
N SER A 314 39.33 -9.55 -5.39
CA SER A 314 38.25 -9.82 -6.34
C SER A 314 37.60 -8.53 -6.85
N PHE A 315 37.33 -7.56 -5.98
CA PHE A 315 36.78 -6.26 -6.39
C PHE A 315 37.77 -5.44 -7.23
N VAL A 316 39.06 -5.48 -6.89
CA VAL A 316 40.11 -4.84 -7.69
C VAL A 316 40.18 -5.46 -9.08
N THR A 317 40.17 -6.79 -9.20
CA THR A 317 40.14 -7.47 -10.50
C THR A 317 38.89 -7.11 -11.30
N ALA A 318 37.71 -7.10 -10.66
CA ALA A 318 36.46 -6.70 -11.32
C ALA A 318 36.49 -5.24 -11.79
N ALA A 319 37.10 -4.33 -11.02
CA ALA A 319 37.26 -2.92 -11.37
C ALA A 319 38.26 -2.71 -12.52
N VAL A 320 39.39 -3.43 -12.49
CA VAL A 320 40.39 -3.42 -13.58
C VAL A 320 39.77 -3.98 -14.87
N ASP A 321 39.06 -5.09 -14.80
CA ASP A 321 38.33 -5.67 -15.94
C ASP A 321 37.21 -4.72 -16.44
N ALA A 322 36.62 -3.90 -15.56
CA ALA A 322 35.66 -2.85 -15.90
C ALA A 322 36.27 -1.66 -16.64
N LEU A 323 37.46 -1.24 -16.22
CA LEU A 323 38.19 -0.13 -16.83
C LEU A 323 38.84 -0.53 -18.17
N LEU A 324 39.39 -1.75 -18.25
CA LEU A 324 40.01 -2.26 -19.48
C LEU A 324 38.97 -2.63 -20.55
N GLY A 325 37.81 -3.15 -20.15
CA GLY A 325 36.70 -3.43 -21.08
C GLY A 325 35.98 -2.19 -21.63
N ARG A 326 36.41 -0.97 -21.25
CA ARG A 326 35.87 0.31 -21.75
C ARG A 326 36.76 0.98 -22.81
N ARG A 327 37.93 0.41 -23.14
CA ARG A 327 38.75 0.91 -24.26
C ARG A 327 38.20 0.35 -25.58
N PRO A 328 37.96 1.23 -26.59
CA PRO A 328 37.22 0.88 -27.82
C PRO A 328 37.91 -0.17 -28.69
#